data_AF-A0A1Y4GMF0-F1
#
_entry.id   AF-A0A1Y4GMF0-F1
#
_cell.length_a   1.000
_cell.length_b   1.000
_cell.length_c   1.000
_cell.angle_alpha   90.00
_cell.angle_beta   90.00
_cell.angle_gamma   90.00
#
_symmetry.space_group_name_H-M   'P 1'
#
loop_
_entity.id
_entity.type
_entity.pdbx_description
1 polymer ?
#
loop_
_entity_poly.entity_id
_entity_poly.type
_entity_poly.pdbx_seq_one_letter_code
_entity_poly.pdbx_strand_id
1 'polypeptide(L)'
;MSGDLFASMFCYFKGEPAFLQYEAVTQMVLYSIRKDDLEELCRQNLAISNLFRTICIEELYCLERKCKIFGKDDALSRYISLIKVRPQIVKEVPLKHIASYLGITQQSLSRLRASIKNQ
;
A
#
# COMPACT_ATOMS: atom_id res chain seq x y z
N MET A 1 3.86 -6.96 1.62
CA MET A 1 4.61 -8.06 2.24
C MET A 1 3.91 -9.37 1.87
N SER A 2 4.57 -10.52 1.98
CA SER A 2 4.03 -11.79 1.48
C SER A 2 2.56 -12.01 1.86
N GLY A 3 1.68 -12.21 0.88
CA GLY A 3 0.24 -12.39 1.08
C GLY A 3 -0.62 -11.12 1.01
N ASP A 4 -0.04 -9.93 0.90
CA ASP A 4 -0.81 -8.70 0.66
C ASP A 4 -1.42 -8.74 -0.75
N LEU A 5 -2.72 -8.50 -0.84
CA LEU A 5 -3.41 -8.27 -2.10
C LEU A 5 -3.44 -6.78 -2.39
N PHE A 6 -3.26 -6.42 -3.65
CA PHE A 6 -3.45 -5.06 -4.12
C PHE A 6 -4.20 -5.07 -5.45
N ALA A 7 -5.15 -4.16 -5.61
CA ALA A 7 -5.85 -3.97 -6.86
C ALA A 7 -6.21 -2.50 -7.04
N SER A 8 -6.05 -1.98 -8.26
CA SER A 8 -6.64 -0.68 -8.61
C SER A 8 -8.13 -0.89 -8.83
N MET A 9 -8.94 -0.62 -7.79
CA MET A 9 -10.40 -0.69 -7.91
C MET A 9 -10.93 0.28 -8.97
N PHE A 10 -10.23 1.39 -9.21
CA PHE A 10 -10.54 2.31 -10.30
C PHE A 10 -10.49 1.60 -11.67
N CYS A 11 -9.37 0.94 -11.98
CA CYS A 11 -9.22 0.20 -13.24
C CYS A 11 -10.18 -0.97 -13.32
N TYR A 12 -10.33 -1.70 -12.21
CA TYR A 12 -11.22 -2.84 -12.12
C TYR A 12 -12.66 -2.46 -12.50
N PHE A 13 -13.19 -1.35 -11.96
CA PHE A 13 -14.56 -0.93 -12.23
C PHE A 13 -14.73 -0.11 -13.52
N LYS A 14 -13.82 0.81 -13.83
CA LYS A 14 -13.97 1.72 -14.98
C LYS A 14 -13.42 1.15 -16.29
N GLY A 15 -12.54 0.16 -16.24
CA GLY A 15 -11.83 -0.32 -17.43
C GLY A 15 -10.84 0.72 -18.00
N GLU A 16 -10.52 1.75 -17.22
CA GLU A 16 -9.60 2.82 -17.61
C GLU A 16 -8.17 2.55 -17.09
N PRO A 17 -7.13 3.11 -17.74
CA PRO A 17 -5.76 3.01 -17.26
C PRO A 17 -5.58 3.50 -15.83
N ALA A 18 -4.64 2.90 -15.09
CA ALA A 18 -4.37 3.26 -13.70
C ALA A 18 -3.71 4.63 -13.59
N PHE A 19 -4.15 5.44 -12.64
CA PHE A 19 -3.43 6.66 -12.22
C PHE A 19 -2.10 6.34 -11.52
N LEU A 20 -2.02 5.16 -10.91
CA LEU A 20 -0.88 4.69 -10.14
C LEU A 20 -0.20 3.54 -10.85
N GLN A 21 1.12 3.58 -10.87
CA GLN A 21 1.96 2.46 -11.30
C GLN A 21 2.53 1.75 -10.08
N TYR A 22 2.71 0.44 -10.21
CA TYR A 22 3.31 -0.40 -9.18
C TYR A 22 4.73 -0.77 -9.62
N GLU A 23 5.69 -0.55 -8.73
CA GLU A 23 7.09 -0.92 -8.93
C GLU A 23 7.52 -1.84 -7.79
N ALA A 24 8.16 -2.96 -8.15
CA ALA A 24 8.75 -3.85 -7.17
C ALA A 24 10.03 -3.20 -6.59
N VAL A 25 9.96 -2.75 -5.33
CA VAL A 25 11.10 -2.16 -4.62
C VAL A 25 12.06 -3.21 -4.04
N THR A 26 11.64 -4.46 -4.02
CA THR A 26 12.39 -5.63 -3.56
C THR A 26 12.10 -6.82 -4.46
N GLN A 27 12.96 -7.84 -4.43
CA GLN A 27 12.70 -9.09 -5.15
C GLN A 27 11.45 -9.78 -4.56
N MET A 28 10.48 -10.09 -5.43
CA MET A 28 9.21 -10.68 -5.01
C MET A 28 8.60 -11.57 -6.09
N VAL A 29 7.68 -12.43 -5.69
CA VAL A 29 6.81 -13.20 -6.58
C VAL A 29 5.41 -12.60 -6.52
N LEU A 30 4.81 -12.39 -7.69
CA LEU A 30 3.45 -11.87 -7.85
C LEU A 30 2.56 -12.94 -8.48
N TYR A 31 1.36 -13.08 -7.94
CA TYR A 31 0.28 -13.85 -8.55
C TYR A 31 -0.76 -12.86 -9.07
N SER A 32 -1.18 -13.05 -10.32
CA SER A 32 -2.17 -12.19 -10.96
C SER A 32 -3.28 -13.03 -11.58
N ILE A 33 -4.51 -12.54 -11.50
CA ILE A 33 -5.68 -13.10 -12.17
C ILE A 33 -6.27 -12.05 -13.10
N ARG A 34 -6.76 -12.45 -14.27
CA ARG A 34 -7.49 -11.52 -15.15
C ARG A 34 -8.83 -11.17 -14.54
N LYS A 35 -9.32 -9.97 -14.84
CA LYS A 35 -10.63 -9.51 -14.38
C LYS A 35 -11.75 -10.48 -14.76
N ASP A 36 -11.83 -10.86 -16.04
CA ASP A 36 -12.89 -11.72 -16.55
C ASP A 36 -12.92 -13.09 -15.84
N ASP A 37 -11.74 -13.66 -15.58
CA ASP A 37 -11.60 -14.94 -14.89
C ASP A 37 -12.06 -14.83 -13.42
N LEU A 38 -11.71 -13.72 -12.75
CA LEU A 38 -12.15 -13.44 -11.38
C LEU A 38 -13.66 -13.23 -11.30
N GLU A 39 -14.24 -12.47 -12.24
CA GLU A 39 -15.68 -12.24 -12.29
C GLU A 39 -16.44 -13.55 -12.51
N GLU A 40 -15.95 -14.42 -13.39
CA GLU A 40 -16.55 -15.74 -13.59
C GLU A 40 -16.48 -16.60 -12.32
N LEU A 41 -15.33 -16.63 -11.64
CA LEU A 41 -15.21 -17.34 -10.36
C LEU A 41 -16.17 -16.80 -9.30
N CYS A 42 -16.36 -15.48 -9.23
CA CYS A 42 -17.33 -14.86 -8.32
C CYS A 42 -18.78 -15.22 -8.68
N ARG A 43 -19.11 -15.38 -9.96
CA ARG A 43 -20.45 -15.84 -10.41
C ARG A 43 -20.71 -17.29 -10.03
N GLN A 44 -19.70 -18.14 -10.13
CA GLN A 44 -19.83 -19.58 -9.91
C GLN A 44 -19.70 -19.98 -8.43
N ASN A 45 -19.02 -19.19 -7.61
CA ASN A 45 -18.69 -19.56 -6.24
C ASN A 45 -18.92 -18.40 -5.25
N LEU A 46 -19.91 -18.58 -4.37
CA LEU A 46 -20.27 -17.59 -3.34
C LEU A 46 -19.13 -17.32 -2.34
N ALA A 47 -18.32 -18.33 -2.00
CA ALA A 47 -17.20 -18.13 -1.08
C ALA A 47 -16.13 -17.21 -1.69
N ILE A 48 -15.85 -17.37 -2.99
CA ILE A 48 -14.93 -16.49 -3.72
C ILE A 48 -15.52 -15.08 -3.82
N SER A 49 -16.82 -14.95 -4.09
CA SER A 49 -17.51 -13.66 -4.10
C SER A 49 -17.42 -12.93 -2.76
N ASN A 50 -17.65 -13.64 -1.64
CA ASN A 50 -17.52 -13.09 -0.29
C ASN A 50 -16.08 -12.68 0.04
N LEU A 51 -15.10 -13.50 -0.36
CA LEU A 51 -13.68 -13.18 -0.21
C LEU A 51 -13.33 -11.90 -0.98
N PHE A 52 -13.74 -11.81 -2.24
CA PHE A 52 -13.51 -10.64 -3.08
C PHE A 52 -14.18 -9.38 -2.51
N ARG A 53 -15.40 -9.50 -1.96
CA ARG A 53 -16.06 -8.40 -1.25
C ARG A 53 -15.24 -7.92 -0.05
N THR A 54 -14.72 -8.82 0.77
CA THR A 54 -13.87 -8.47 1.91
C THR A 54 -12.61 -7.74 1.45
N ILE A 55 -11.96 -8.24 0.40
CA ILE A 55 -10.80 -7.59 -0.22
C ILE A 55 -11.12 -6.15 -0.67
N CYS A 56 -12.26 -5.94 -1.34
CA CYS A 56 -12.69 -4.60 -1.77
C CYS A 56 -12.85 -3.63 -0.58
N ILE A 57 -13.41 -4.12 0.53
CA ILE A 57 -13.62 -3.31 1.75
C ILE A 57 -12.29 -2.96 2.40
N GLU A 58 -11.35 -3.91 2.49
CA GLU A 58 -10.01 -3.66 3.03
C GLU A 58 -9.22 -2.64 2.20
N GLU A 59 -9.32 -2.69 0.87
CA GLU A 59 -8.71 -1.68 -0.01
C GLU A 59 -9.32 -0.29 0.22
N LEU A 60 -10.65 -0.19 0.36
CA LEU A 60 -11.32 1.07 0.68
C LEU A 60 -10.85 1.63 2.03
N TYR A 61 -10.80 0.79 3.06
CA TYR A 61 -10.28 1.16 4.38
C TYR A 61 -8.82 1.65 4.31
N CYS A 62 -7.97 0.97 3.53
CA CYS A 62 -6.60 1.39 3.30
C CYS A 62 -6.51 2.75 2.60
N LEU A 63 -7.36 3.03 1.61
CA LEU A 63 -7.43 4.31 0.93
C LEU A 63 -7.86 5.43 1.89
N GLU A 64 -8.91 5.23 2.69
CA GLU A 64 -9.37 6.21 3.69
C GLU A 64 -8.28 6.54 4.71
N ARG A 65 -7.59 5.51 5.22
CA ARG A 65 -6.45 5.72 6.13
C ARG A 65 -5.32 6.51 5.49
N LYS A 66 -4.98 6.22 4.23
CA LYS A 66 -3.98 7.00 3.48
C LYS A 66 -4.41 8.46 3.36
N CYS A 67 -5.66 8.73 2.94
CA CYS A 67 -6.18 10.09 2.84
C CYS A 67 -6.08 10.85 4.17
N LYS A 68 -6.39 10.20 5.30
CA LYS A 68 -6.25 10.80 6.64
C LYS A 68 -4.80 11.17 6.96
N ILE A 69 -3.87 10.21 6.78
CA ILE A 69 -2.44 10.39 7.09
C ILE A 69 -1.83 11.49 6.22
N PHE A 70 -2.12 11.48 4.92
CA PHE A 70 -1.54 12.47 4.00
C PHE A 70 -2.25 13.83 4.02
N GLY A 71 -3.48 13.90 4.52
CA GLY A 71 -4.25 15.14 4.58
C GLY A 71 -3.97 16.03 5.79
N LYS A 72 -3.44 15.49 6.90
CA LYS A 72 -3.28 16.26 8.16
C LYS A 72 -1.94 16.08 8.87
N ASP A 73 -1.25 14.95 8.68
CA ASP A 73 -0.08 14.63 9.49
C ASP A 73 1.21 15.22 8.91
N ASP A 74 2.07 15.73 9.79
CA ASP A 74 3.44 16.11 9.45
C ASP A 74 4.32 14.88 9.15
N ALA A 75 5.49 15.11 8.55
CA ALA A 75 6.36 14.03 8.11
C ALA A 75 6.82 13.09 9.25
N LEU A 76 6.94 13.62 10.47
CA LEU A 76 7.29 12.85 11.67
C LEU A 76 6.16 11.90 12.06
N SER A 77 4.94 12.42 12.15
CA SER A 77 3.75 11.65 12.47
C SER A 77 3.50 10.56 11.42
N ARG A 78 3.67 10.89 10.13
CA ARG A 78 3.62 9.91 9.03
C ARG A 78 4.66 8.81 9.19
N TYR A 79 5.90 9.15 9.52
CA TYR A 79 6.97 8.17 9.75
C TYR A 79 6.67 7.26 10.94
N ILE A 80 6.25 7.83 12.07
CA ILE A 80 5.90 7.08 13.29
C ILE A 80 4.72 6.13 13.00
N SER A 81 3.71 6.59 12.28
CA SER A 81 2.57 5.76 11.85
C SER A 81 3.05 4.60 10.96
N LEU A 82 3.93 4.87 9.99
CA LEU A 82 4.49 3.86 9.09
C LEU A 82 5.22 2.75 9.87
N ILE A 83 6.11 3.11 10.80
CA ILE A 83 6.87 2.11 11.56
C ILE A 83 6.04 1.37 12.61
N LYS A 84 4.95 1.97 13.11
CA LYS A 84 3.99 1.29 13.99
C LYS A 84 3.18 0.24 13.25
N VAL A 85 2.75 0.56 12.02
CA VAL A 85 1.89 -0.32 11.22
C VAL A 85 2.71 -1.37 10.47
N ARG A 86 3.90 -1.00 9.98
CA ARG A 86 4.78 -1.86 9.18
C ARG A 86 6.27 -1.65 9.54
N PRO A 87 6.71 -2.08 10.73
CA PRO A 87 8.09 -1.90 11.18
C PRO A 87 9.14 -2.51 10.23
N GLN A 88 8.80 -3.59 9.53
CA GLN A 88 9.66 -4.29 8.58
C GLN A 88 10.08 -3.45 7.36
N ILE A 89 9.27 -2.45 6.97
CA ILE A 89 9.55 -1.62 5.79
C ILE A 89 10.90 -0.92 5.92
N VAL A 90 11.30 -0.54 7.14
CA VAL A 90 12.56 0.15 7.40
C VAL A 90 13.78 -0.73 7.11
N LYS A 91 13.62 -2.07 7.13
CA LYS A 91 14.69 -3.03 6.85
C LYS A 91 14.75 -3.44 5.39
N GLU A 92 13.59 -3.59 4.76
CA GLU A 92 13.47 -4.19 3.42
C GLU A 92 13.48 -3.15 2.30
N VAL A 93 13.01 -1.93 2.56
CA VAL A 93 12.82 -0.91 1.52
C VAL A 93 13.96 0.12 1.56
N PRO A 94 14.59 0.43 0.41
CA PRO A 94 15.59 1.49 0.34
C PRO A 94 15.07 2.84 0.84
N LEU A 95 15.90 3.55 1.61
CA LEU A 95 15.55 4.83 2.24
C LEU A 95 14.97 5.87 1.29
N LYS A 96 15.42 5.88 0.02
CA LYS A 96 14.91 6.79 -1.01
C LYS A 96 13.39 6.63 -1.24
N HIS A 97 12.89 5.40 -1.25
CA HIS A 97 11.47 5.11 -1.48
C HIS A 97 10.64 5.44 -0.24
N ILE A 98 11.18 5.21 0.96
CA ILE A 98 10.53 5.61 2.21
C ILE A 98 10.41 7.14 2.29
N ALA A 99 11.48 7.86 1.93
CA ALA A 99 11.47 9.32 1.92
C ALA A 99 10.45 9.89 0.92
N SER A 100 10.44 9.34 -0.30
CA SER A 100 9.43 9.68 -1.33
C SER A 100 8.01 9.42 -0.85
N TYR A 101 7.75 8.27 -0.22
CA TYR A 101 6.44 7.93 0.35
C TYR A 101 6.01 8.94 1.40
N LEU A 102 6.94 9.43 2.23
CA LEU A 102 6.64 10.40 3.28
C LEU A 102 6.60 11.85 2.79
N GLY A 103 6.84 12.10 1.50
CA GLY A 103 6.89 13.44 0.93
C GLY A 103 8.05 14.31 1.44
N ILE A 104 9.19 13.69 1.78
CA ILE A 104 10.38 14.40 2.27
C ILE A 104 11.64 13.93 1.53
N THR A 105 12.73 14.69 1.65
CA THR A 105 14.03 14.28 1.12
C THR A 105 14.64 13.14 1.95
N GLN A 106 15.49 12.33 1.32
CA GLN A 106 16.22 11.26 2.00
C GLN A 106 17.09 11.80 3.16
N GLN A 107 17.68 12.99 2.99
CA GLN A 107 18.45 13.68 4.04
C GLN A 107 17.57 14.07 5.23
N SER A 108 16.37 14.60 4.97
CA SER A 108 15.40 14.92 6.03
C SER A 108 14.95 13.66 6.77
N LEU A 109 14.70 12.56 6.06
CA LEU A 109 14.38 11.28 6.70
C LEU A 109 15.53 10.76 7.57
N SER A 110 16.79 10.86 7.10
CA SER A 110 17.96 10.45 7.90
C SER A 110 18.09 11.25 9.19
N ARG A 111 17.91 12.58 9.14
CA ARG A 111 17.90 13.45 10.33
C ARG A 111 16.80 13.09 11.31
N LEU A 112 15.58 12.86 10.80
CA LEU A 112 14.41 12.47 11.57
C LEU A 112 14.66 11.15 12.32
N ARG A 113 15.23 10.14 11.65
CA ARG A 113 15.59 8.86 12.27
C ARG A 113 16.62 9.01 13.39
N ALA A 114 17.63 9.86 13.21
CA ALA A 114 18.63 10.13 14.24
C ALA A 114 18.02 10.81 15.47
N SER A 115 17.09 11.76 15.27
CA SER A 115 16.40 12.44 16.37
C SER A 115 15.57 11.48 17.23
N ILE A 116 14.94 10.46 16.64
CA ILE A 116 14.14 9.46 17.36
C ILE A 116 15.02 8.48 18.15
N LYS A 117 16.22 8.15 17.63
CA LYS A 117 17.15 7.24 18.33
C LYS A 117 17.79 7.85 19.58
N ASN A 118 17.81 9.19 19.65
CA ASN A 118 18.38 9.95 20.77
C ASN A 118 17.32 10.38 21.81
N GLN A 119 16.08 9.90 21.68
CA GLN A 119 15.03 9.96 22.70
C GLN A 119 14.89 8.59 23.36
#